data_AF-D0MR55-F1
#
_entry.id   AF-D0MR55-F1
#
_cell.length_a   1.000
_cell.length_b   1.000
_cell.length_c   1.000
_cell.angle_alpha   90.00
_cell.angle_beta   90.00
_cell.angle_gamma   90.00
#
_symmetry.space_group_name_H-M   'P 1'
#
loop_
_entity.id
_entity.type
_entity.pdbx_description
1 polymer ?
#
loop_
_entity_poly.entity_id
_entity_poly.type
_entity_poly.pdbx_seq_one_letter_code
_entity_poly.pdbx_strand_id
1 'polypeptide(L)'
;MHGIKLLQFGVPGNKEPFVDIPEDGIVAALKAVLDKRNHPMLIHCNKGKHRTGCLVGSLRKVQRWAFSSIFDEYIRFSAPKPRMMDQQRKKVWQIIYLTGLACSSSEFD
;
A
#
# COMPACT_ATOMS: atom_id res chain seq x y z
N MET A 1 5.32 25.39 13.53
CA MET A 1 5.05 24.18 12.73
C MET A 1 4.11 23.29 13.52
N HIS A 2 3.01 22.81 12.94
CA HIS A 2 1.88 22.16 13.64
C HIS A 2 2.17 20.75 14.23
N GLY A 3 3.42 20.40 14.53
CA GLY A 3 3.78 19.06 15.06
C GLY A 3 3.58 17.89 14.08
N ILE A 4 3.36 18.16 12.79
CA ILE A 4 3.12 17.13 11.78
C ILE A 4 4.46 16.61 11.25
N LYS A 5 4.70 15.31 11.44
CA LYS A 5 5.85 14.60 10.88
C LYS A 5 5.54 14.14 9.46
N LEU A 6 6.40 14.51 8.50
CA LEU A 6 6.31 14.00 7.12
C LEU A 6 7.15 12.73 6.98
N LEU A 7 6.52 11.64 6.55
CA LEU A 7 7.19 10.39 6.16
C LEU A 7 7.13 10.27 4.64
N GLN A 8 8.27 10.46 3.96
CA GLN A 8 8.34 10.42 2.51
C GLN A 8 9.02 9.15 2.03
N PHE A 9 8.25 8.30 1.35
CA PHE A 9 8.76 7.10 0.70
C PHE A 9 8.84 7.39 -0.80
N GLY A 10 10.06 7.67 -1.26
CA GLY A 10 10.32 8.06 -2.65
C GLY A 10 9.93 6.94 -3.62
N VAL A 11 8.76 7.08 -4.25
CA VAL A 11 8.39 6.28 -5.40
C VAL A 11 8.65 7.12 -6.65
N PRO A 12 9.66 6.78 -7.48
CA PRO A 12 10.02 7.58 -8.65
C PRO A 12 8.80 7.83 -9.53
N GLY A 13 8.71 9.06 -10.04
CA GLY A 13 7.63 9.47 -10.92
C GLY A 13 7.69 8.68 -12.22
N ASN A 14 6.67 7.85 -12.45
CA ASN A 14 6.55 7.00 -13.64
C ASN A 14 6.33 7.88 -14.89
N LYS A 15 7.41 8.23 -15.61
CA LYS A 15 7.33 8.54 -17.04
C LYS A 15 7.35 7.19 -17.75
N GLU A 16 6.43 6.96 -18.66
CA GLU A 16 6.55 5.82 -19.56
C GLU A 16 7.94 5.85 -20.24
N PRO A 17 8.55 4.69 -20.52
CA PRO A 17 8.12 3.33 -20.23
C PRO A 17 9.02 2.68 -19.15
N PHE A 18 8.47 1.84 -18.29
CA PHE A 18 9.22 0.93 -17.40
C PHE A 18 9.88 1.51 -16.13
N VAL A 19 9.10 2.04 -15.18
CA VAL A 19 9.57 2.06 -13.79
C VAL A 19 8.52 1.43 -12.87
N ASP A 20 8.83 0.22 -12.40
CA ASP A 20 8.11 -0.43 -11.30
C ASP A 20 8.27 0.38 -10.01
N ILE A 21 7.22 0.41 -9.19
CA ILE A 21 7.32 0.96 -7.85
C ILE A 21 8.29 0.08 -7.07
N PRO A 22 9.37 0.62 -6.47
CA PRO A 22 10.30 -0.18 -5.69
C PRO A 22 9.56 -0.80 -4.52
N GLU A 23 9.63 -2.13 -4.42
CA GLU A 23 8.92 -2.91 -3.42
C GLU A 23 9.30 -2.49 -2.00
N ASP A 24 10.59 -2.23 -1.77
CA ASP A 24 11.12 -1.75 -0.50
C ASP A 24 10.43 -0.46 -0.03
N GLY A 25 10.06 0.41 -0.97
CA GLY A 25 9.34 1.65 -0.69
C GLY A 25 7.93 1.39 -0.16
N ILE A 26 7.22 0.42 -0.73
CA ILE A 26 5.88 0.01 -0.26
C ILE A 26 5.97 -0.69 1.09
N VAL A 27 6.95 -1.57 1.29
CA VAL A 27 7.15 -2.27 2.57
C VAL A 27 7.50 -1.29 3.68
N ALA A 28 8.40 -0.34 3.44
CA ALA A 28 8.75 0.70 4.40
C ALA A 28 7.54 1.60 4.75
N ALA A 29 6.76 1.97 3.73
CA ALA A 29 5.53 2.73 3.95
C ALA A 29 4.49 1.93 4.74
N LEU A 30 4.33 0.63 4.45
CA LEU A 30 3.41 -0.24 5.18
C LEU A 30 3.81 -0.39 6.64
N LYS A 31 5.11 -0.55 6.94
CA LYS A 31 5.63 -0.56 8.32
C LYS A 31 5.28 0.72 9.07
N ALA A 32 5.41 1.87 8.42
CA ALA A 32 5.04 3.15 9.02
C ALA A 32 3.53 3.26 9.27
N VAL A 33 2.70 2.74 8.38
CA VAL A 33 1.23 2.71 8.54
C VAL A 33 0.81 1.77 9.67
N LEU A 34 1.49 0.64 9.85
CA LEU A 34 1.18 -0.32 10.92
C LEU A 34 1.63 0.16 12.32
N ASP A 35 2.56 1.09 12.41
CA ASP A 35 3.02 1.66 13.67
C ASP A 35 2.00 2.68 14.24
N LYS A 36 1.28 2.25 15.29
CA LYS A 36 0.23 3.04 15.96
C LYS A 36 0.72 4.41 16.48
N ARG A 37 2.01 4.59 16.72
CA ARG A 37 2.59 5.87 17.20
C ARG A 37 2.54 6.97 16.14
N ASN A 38 2.38 6.60 14.87
CA ASN A 38 2.25 7.56 13.77
C ASN A 38 0.80 8.04 13.57
N HIS A 39 -0.18 7.50 14.30
CA HIS A 39 -1.61 7.83 14.11
C HIS A 39 -2.04 9.00 15.02
N PRO A 40 -2.94 9.88 14.55
CA PRO A 40 -3.62 9.86 13.23
C PRO A 40 -2.69 10.31 12.09
N MET A 41 -2.81 9.67 10.92
CA MET A 41 -1.99 9.98 9.74
C MET A 41 -2.78 10.10 8.44
N LEU A 42 -2.26 10.92 7.52
CA LEU A 42 -2.75 11.06 6.15
C LEU A 42 -1.83 10.33 5.18
N ILE A 43 -2.38 9.36 4.45
CA ILE A 43 -1.69 8.70 3.34
C ILE A 43 -2.08 9.40 2.03
N HIS A 44 -1.12 9.93 1.29
CA HIS A 44 -1.39 10.54 -0.01
C HIS A 44 -0.25 10.34 -1.01
N CYS A 45 -0.59 10.54 -2.28
CA CYS A 45 0.37 10.76 -3.36
C CYS A 45 -0.15 11.93 -4.21
N ASN A 46 0.37 12.16 -5.42
CA ASN A 46 -0.07 13.30 -6.24
C ASN A 46 -1.59 13.33 -6.51
N LYS A 47 -2.20 12.16 -6.79
CA LYS A 47 -3.65 12.06 -7.11
C LYS A 47 -4.43 11.14 -6.17
N GLY A 48 -3.78 10.54 -5.18
CA GLY A 48 -4.42 9.59 -4.27
C GLY A 48 -4.87 8.25 -4.89
N LYS A 49 -4.47 7.93 -6.13
CA LYS A 49 -4.98 6.75 -6.87
C LYS A 49 -4.04 5.55 -6.81
N HIS A 50 -2.97 5.58 -7.61
CA HIS A 50 -2.14 4.41 -7.89
C HIS A 50 -1.24 4.00 -6.70
N ARG A 51 -0.39 4.92 -6.23
CA ARG A 51 0.55 4.66 -5.11
C ARG A 51 -0.18 4.48 -3.79
N THR A 52 -1.12 5.38 -3.52
CA THR A 52 -2.00 5.31 -2.34
C THR A 52 -2.81 4.03 -2.36
N GLY A 53 -3.48 3.70 -3.46
CA GLY A 53 -4.26 2.48 -3.60
C GLY A 53 -3.44 1.20 -3.47
N CYS A 54 -2.19 1.20 -3.95
CA CYS A 54 -1.27 0.07 -3.75
C CYS A 54 -0.96 -0.14 -2.26
N LEU A 55 -0.63 0.93 -1.52
CA LEU A 55 -0.30 0.86 -0.11
C LEU A 55 -1.51 0.52 0.77
N VAL A 56 -2.65 1.20 0.56
CA VAL A 56 -3.92 0.91 1.24
C VAL A 56 -4.33 -0.52 0.96
N GLY A 57 -4.17 -0.93 -0.28
CA GLY A 57 -4.32 -2.30 -0.67
C GLY A 57 -3.48 -3.24 0.20
N SER A 58 -2.16 -3.09 0.21
CA SER A 58 -1.25 -3.90 1.02
C SER A 58 -1.69 -3.97 2.50
N LEU A 59 -2.19 -2.87 3.06
CA LEU A 59 -2.80 -2.85 4.39
C LEU A 59 -4.04 -3.75 4.49
N ARG A 60 -4.98 -3.69 3.53
CA ARG A 60 -6.15 -4.60 3.50
C ARG A 60 -5.74 -6.07 3.45
N LYS A 61 -4.60 -6.37 2.83
CA LYS A 61 -4.09 -7.73 2.78
C LYS A 61 -3.63 -8.23 4.14
N VAL A 62 -2.91 -7.39 4.88
CA VAL A 62 -2.54 -7.67 6.28
C VAL A 62 -3.82 -7.85 7.13
N GLN A 63 -4.87 -7.06 6.83
CA GLN A 63 -6.20 -7.20 7.44
C GLN A 63 -7.00 -8.42 6.93
N ARG A 64 -6.40 -9.31 6.13
CA ARG A 64 -6.99 -10.56 5.61
C ARG A 64 -8.25 -10.36 4.75
N TRP A 65 -8.39 -9.23 4.06
CA TRP A 65 -9.49 -9.04 3.12
C TRP A 65 -9.37 -9.99 1.91
N ALA A 66 -10.51 -10.37 1.35
CA ALA A 66 -10.57 -11.12 0.10
C ALA A 66 -10.02 -10.27 -1.06
N PHE A 67 -9.29 -10.90 -1.99
CA PHE A 67 -8.64 -10.16 -3.08
C PHE A 67 -9.65 -9.40 -3.95
N SER A 68 -10.84 -9.97 -4.17
CA SER A 68 -11.95 -9.31 -4.87
C SER A 68 -12.40 -8.02 -4.18
N SER A 69 -12.56 -8.02 -2.86
CA SER A 69 -12.95 -6.84 -2.08
C SER A 69 -11.88 -5.76 -2.11
N ILE A 70 -10.61 -6.16 -2.03
CA ILE A 70 -9.49 -5.21 -2.11
C ILE A 70 -9.42 -4.57 -3.50
N PHE A 71 -9.66 -5.37 -4.53
CA PHE A 71 -9.69 -4.92 -5.91
C PHE A 71 -10.85 -3.96 -6.20
N ASP A 72 -12.03 -4.26 -5.66
CA ASP A 72 -13.21 -3.40 -5.76
C ASP A 72 -12.94 -2.02 -5.12
N GLU A 73 -12.37 -1.99 -3.91
CA GLU A 73 -11.93 -0.76 -3.25
C GLU A 73 -10.95 0.04 -4.14
N TYR A 74 -9.93 -0.64 -4.67
CA TYR A 74 -8.94 -0.01 -5.54
C TYR A 74 -9.56 0.59 -6.82
N ILE A 75 -10.45 -0.13 -7.51
CA ILE A 75 -11.12 0.37 -8.71
C ILE A 75 -11.96 1.60 -8.39
N ARG A 76 -12.73 1.52 -7.31
CA ARG A 76 -13.59 2.62 -6.86
C ARG A 76 -12.81 3.92 -6.66
N PHE A 77 -11.60 3.85 -6.11
CA PHE A 77 -10.75 5.03 -5.86
C PHE A 77 -9.77 5.38 -6.99
N SER A 78 -9.64 4.56 -8.03
CA SER A 78 -8.72 4.80 -9.16
C SER A 78 -9.41 5.30 -10.44
N ALA A 79 -10.74 5.43 -10.44
CA ALA A 79 -11.52 6.01 -11.53
C ALA A 79 -11.02 7.42 -11.93
N PRO A 80 -11.06 7.82 -13.22
CA PRO A 80 -11.57 7.08 -14.39
C PRO A 80 -10.49 6.24 -15.11
N LYS A 81 -9.24 6.20 -14.62
CA LYS A 81 -8.13 5.49 -15.27
C LYS A 81 -7.47 4.49 -14.30
N PRO A 82 -8.15 3.36 -14.00
CA PRO A 82 -7.52 2.28 -13.26
C PRO A 82 -6.36 1.74 -14.11
N ARG A 83 -5.14 1.71 -13.54
CA ARG A 83 -3.99 1.11 -14.22
C ARG A 83 -4.04 -0.40 -14.00
N MET A 84 -4.25 -1.17 -15.07
CA MET A 84 -4.24 -2.63 -15.06
C MET A 84 -2.88 -3.19 -14.57
N MET A 85 -1.76 -2.50 -14.85
CA MET A 85 -0.43 -2.93 -14.37
C MET A 85 -0.29 -2.85 -12.83
N ASP A 86 -1.02 -1.96 -12.16
CA ASP A 86 -1.08 -1.97 -10.70
C ASP A 86 -1.79 -3.24 -10.17
N GLN A 87 -2.67 -3.84 -10.98
CA GLN A 87 -3.37 -5.09 -10.68
C GLN A 87 -2.46 -6.32 -10.87
N GLN A 88 -1.42 -6.21 -11.72
CA GLN A 88 -0.36 -7.22 -11.85
C GLN A 88 0.61 -7.22 -10.67
N ARG A 89 0.54 -6.25 -9.75
CA ARG A 89 1.36 -6.23 -8.52
C ARG A 89 1.02 -7.31 -7.50
N LYS A 90 0.30 -8.38 -7.89
CA LYS A 90 0.09 -9.63 -7.12
C LYS A 90 1.35 -10.09 -6.37
N LYS A 91 2.54 -9.88 -6.93
CA LYS A 91 3.83 -10.20 -6.29
C LYS A 91 4.03 -9.52 -4.92
N VAL A 92 3.81 -8.21 -4.78
CA VAL A 92 3.97 -7.51 -3.49
C VAL A 92 2.98 -8.04 -2.45
N TRP A 93 1.74 -8.32 -2.87
CA TRP A 93 0.71 -8.93 -2.02
C TRP A 93 1.06 -10.35 -1.57
N GLN A 94 1.82 -11.06 -2.40
CA GLN A 94 2.34 -12.38 -2.10
C GLN A 94 3.56 -12.32 -1.17
N ILE A 95 4.39 -11.28 -1.31
CA ILE A 95 5.57 -11.07 -0.47
C ILE A 95 5.17 -10.68 0.96
N ILE A 96 4.06 -9.97 1.17
CA ILE A 96 3.48 -9.74 2.51
C ILE A 96 3.19 -11.05 3.26
N TYR A 97 2.83 -12.14 2.55
CA TYR A 97 2.72 -13.47 3.17
C TYR A 97 4.09 -14.07 3.50
N LEU A 98 5.07 -13.91 2.62
CA LEU A 98 6.40 -14.53 2.75
C LEU A 98 7.29 -13.84 3.80
N THR A 99 7.16 -12.53 4.00
CA THR A 99 7.97 -11.77 4.96
C THR A 99 7.44 -11.84 6.40
N GLY A 100 6.49 -12.73 6.70
CA GLY A 100 5.97 -12.94 8.05
C GLY A 100 5.17 -11.77 8.64
N LEU A 101 4.92 -10.69 7.88
CA LEU A 101 4.10 -9.56 8.35
C LEU A 101 2.64 -9.96 8.59
N ALA A 102 2.20 -11.07 7.98
CA ALA A 102 0.89 -11.69 8.21
C ALA A 102 0.91 -12.80 9.28
N CYS A 103 2.08 -13.20 9.79
CA CYS A 103 2.23 -14.31 10.74
C CYS A 103 2.52 -13.79 12.14
N SER A 104 1.45 -13.38 12.83
CA SER A 104 1.26 -13.58 14.26
C SER A 104 -0.24 -13.77 14.49
N SER A 105 -0.71 -14.99 14.28
CA SER A 105 -2.01 -15.43 14.79
C SER A 105 -1.79 -16.69 15.60
N SER A 106 -1.16 -16.50 16.76
CA SER A 106 -1.12 -17.47 17.86
C SER A 106 -1.00 -16.81 19.24
N GLU A 107 -1.44 -15.55 19.41
CA GLU A 107 -1.44 -14.89 20.74
C GLU A 107 -2.70 -14.09 21.07
N PHE A 108 -3.81 -14.28 20.35
CA PHE A 108 -5.12 -13.83 20.82
C PHE A 108 -6.17 -14.85 20.40
N ASP A 109 -6.44 -15.74 21.37
CA ASP A 109 -7.45 -16.81 21.51
C ASP A 109 -7.55 -17.90 20.41
#